data_AF-A0A427XKM0-F1
#
_entry.id   AF-A0A427XKM0-F1
#
_cell.length_a   1.000
_cell.length_b   1.000
_cell.length_c   1.000
_cell.angle_alpha   90.00
_cell.angle_beta   90.00
_cell.angle_gamma   90.00
#
_symmetry.space_group_name_H-M   'P 1'
#
loop_
_entity.id
_entity.type
_entity.pdbx_description
1 polymer ?
#
loop_
_entity_poly.entity_id
_entity_poly.type
_entity_poly.pdbx_seq_one_letter_code
_entity_poly.pdbx_strand_id
1 'polypeptide(L)'
;MASTNPSLDKPTAQAKAKAGPHMPRASLVKALNHMWIDTNFHHLPDNITYELYPQPSRGFGAQGSYLVRFPPGYDAETTERYPVLYWLHGGMSNQTQALGALEFYGAKMDDGAMPKTIVVAVQALPVGWYANSRDGSRPIATICASDLVSAVDARYRTVRHASARWIEGFSMGGYGTLHLGFSYPQVFGVLSSIAGALLPRLDQEPAERVDDTFFKSQEYYDQCHPSNLLVANRARLGATVVRLLSGADDGRLTEAIARMATVMDQVGMRHRAVEVQDVDHDYEAILLGCGEYATSFWAEARGRVVVE
;
A
#
# COMPACT_ATOMS: atom_id res chain seq x y z
N MET A 1 -10.84 52.75 50.91
CA MET A 1 -11.06 51.30 50.73
C MET A 1 -10.53 50.95 49.34
N ALA A 2 -9.31 50.41 49.26
CA ALA A 2 -8.65 50.07 48.01
C ALA A 2 -8.81 48.56 47.77
N SER A 3 -9.20 48.19 46.55
CA SER A 3 -9.44 46.82 46.10
C SER A 3 -8.13 46.06 45.92
N THR A 4 -8.07 44.82 46.39
CA THR A 4 -7.07 43.84 45.97
C THR A 4 -7.76 42.61 45.41
N ASN A 5 -7.36 42.25 44.20
CA ASN A 5 -7.88 41.18 43.35
C ASN A 5 -7.27 39.84 43.82
N PRO A 6 -8.03 38.73 43.95
CA PRO A 6 -7.42 37.43 44.21
C PRO A 6 -6.89 36.81 42.93
N SER A 7 -5.63 36.40 43.01
CA SER A 7 -4.88 35.58 42.05
C SER A 7 -5.66 34.35 41.60
N LEU A 8 -5.87 34.21 40.29
CA LEU A 8 -6.30 32.95 39.66
C LEU A 8 -5.07 32.05 39.48
N ASP A 9 -4.91 31.10 40.39
CA ASP A 9 -3.96 30.00 40.22
C ASP A 9 -4.32 29.19 38.97
N LYS A 10 -3.37 29.09 38.03
CA LYS A 10 -3.48 28.22 36.85
C LYS A 10 -3.45 26.76 37.32
N PRO A 11 -4.38 25.90 36.88
CA PRO A 11 -4.28 24.47 37.13
C PRO A 11 -3.01 23.93 36.45
N THR A 12 -2.18 23.26 37.24
CA THR A 12 -1.03 22.50 36.79
C THR A 12 -1.47 21.46 35.75
N ALA A 13 -0.78 21.44 34.61
CA ALA A 13 -1.00 20.46 33.56
C ALA A 13 -0.69 19.05 34.10
N GLN A 14 -1.74 18.30 34.47
CA GLN A 14 -1.63 16.86 34.58
C GLN A 14 -1.33 16.32 33.18
N ALA A 15 -0.14 15.76 33.01
CA ALA A 15 0.23 14.99 31.83
C ALA A 15 -0.82 13.88 31.63
N LYS A 16 -1.67 14.04 30.61
CA LYS A 16 -2.49 12.93 30.12
C LYS A 16 -1.51 11.86 29.64
N ALA A 17 -1.41 10.75 30.37
CA ALA A 17 -0.80 9.55 29.85
C ALA A 17 -1.51 9.23 28.52
N LYS A 18 -0.76 9.23 27.41
CA LYS A 18 -1.26 8.74 26.12
C LYS A 18 -1.68 7.28 26.36
N ALA A 19 -3.00 7.03 26.40
CA ALA A 19 -3.51 5.67 26.38
C ALA A 19 -2.89 4.97 25.16
N GLY A 20 -2.31 3.79 25.36
CA GLY A 20 -1.83 2.97 24.25
C GLY A 20 -2.93 2.76 23.21
N PRO A 21 -2.59 2.40 21.96
CA PRO A 21 -3.57 2.21 20.90
C PRO A 21 -4.69 1.30 21.40
N HIS A 22 -5.94 1.75 21.26
CA HIS A 22 -7.10 1.03 21.76
C HIS A 22 -7.17 -0.33 21.06
N MET A 23 -6.88 -1.40 21.81
CA MET A 23 -6.84 -2.76 21.28
C MET A 23 -8.22 -3.13 20.73
N PRO A 24 -8.34 -3.52 19.44
CA PRO A 24 -9.57 -4.08 18.89
C PRO A 24 -10.03 -5.27 19.75
N ARG A 25 -11.33 -5.41 19.97
CA ARG A 25 -11.87 -6.62 20.62
C ARG A 25 -11.55 -7.83 19.75
N ALA A 26 -11.24 -8.98 20.34
CA ALA A 26 -10.94 -10.22 19.61
C ALA A 26 -12.03 -10.61 18.58
N SER A 27 -13.30 -10.28 18.89
CA SER A 27 -14.42 -10.48 17.96
C SER A 27 -14.30 -9.63 16.68
N LEU A 28 -13.77 -8.41 16.77
CA LEU A 28 -13.52 -7.54 15.62
C LEU A 28 -12.40 -8.13 14.76
N VAL A 29 -11.27 -8.52 15.34
CA VAL A 29 -10.16 -9.16 14.60
C VAL A 29 -10.64 -10.40 13.85
N LYS A 30 -11.45 -11.25 14.49
CA LYS A 30 -12.07 -12.41 13.85
C LYS A 30 -12.95 -12.03 12.66
N ALA A 31 -13.73 -10.96 12.76
CA ALA A 31 -14.55 -10.50 11.63
C ALA A 31 -13.69 -9.99 10.47
N LEU A 32 -12.63 -9.22 10.76
CA LEU A 32 -11.70 -8.71 9.75
C LEU A 32 -11.03 -9.85 8.96
N ASN A 33 -10.78 -11.00 9.59
CA ASN A 33 -10.21 -12.19 8.92
C ASN A 33 -11.08 -12.79 7.80
N HIS A 34 -12.33 -12.36 7.67
CA HIS A 34 -13.24 -12.84 6.62
C HIS A 34 -13.64 -11.75 5.61
N MET A 35 -13.11 -10.53 5.71
CA MET A 35 -13.44 -9.40 4.84
C MET A 35 -12.71 -9.43 3.48
N TRP A 36 -12.84 -10.54 2.76
CA TRP A 36 -12.28 -10.70 1.41
C TRP A 36 -13.01 -9.90 0.35
N ILE A 37 -14.29 -9.64 0.59
CA ILE A 37 -15.15 -8.77 -0.19
C ILE A 37 -15.50 -7.61 0.73
N ASP A 38 -15.22 -6.40 0.29
CA ASP A 38 -15.71 -5.22 0.97
C ASP A 38 -17.17 -4.98 0.56
N THR A 39 -18.05 -4.90 1.55
CA THR A 39 -19.49 -4.71 1.35
C THR A 39 -19.90 -3.25 1.45
N ASN A 40 -18.98 -2.34 1.78
CA ASN A 40 -19.28 -0.91 1.96
C ASN A 40 -19.04 -0.11 0.66
N PHE A 41 -19.76 -0.47 -0.41
CA PHE A 41 -19.57 0.11 -1.75
C PHE A 41 -20.75 0.97 -2.24
N HIS A 42 -21.73 1.26 -1.39
CA HIS A 42 -22.98 1.90 -1.79
C HIS A 42 -22.89 3.42 -2.04
N HIS A 43 -21.76 4.05 -1.70
CA HIS A 43 -21.55 5.50 -1.80
C HIS A 43 -20.23 5.83 -2.48
N LEU A 44 -19.98 5.24 -3.64
CA LEU A 44 -18.80 5.52 -4.45
C LEU A 44 -19.04 6.71 -5.39
N PRO A 45 -18.02 7.54 -5.65
CA PRO A 45 -18.05 8.52 -6.74
C PRO A 45 -18.36 7.87 -8.10
N ASP A 46 -19.05 8.60 -8.98
CA ASP A 46 -19.48 8.08 -10.30
C ASP A 46 -18.33 7.61 -11.20
N ASN A 47 -17.12 8.14 -10.99
CA ASN A 47 -15.91 7.79 -11.74
C ASN A 47 -15.15 6.58 -11.14
N ILE A 48 -15.69 5.91 -10.13
CA ILE A 48 -15.10 4.75 -9.46
C ILE A 48 -16.06 3.57 -9.54
N THR A 49 -15.61 2.48 -10.15
CA THR A 49 -16.39 1.24 -10.30
C THR A 49 -15.99 0.22 -9.23
N TYR A 50 -16.98 -0.44 -8.63
CA TYR A 50 -16.77 -1.60 -7.76
C TYR A 50 -16.90 -2.89 -8.56
N GLU A 51 -15.99 -3.84 -8.33
CA GLU A 51 -15.95 -5.09 -9.08
C GLU A 51 -15.67 -6.28 -8.19
N LEU A 52 -16.19 -7.44 -8.62
CA LEU A 52 -15.85 -8.73 -8.05
C LEU A 52 -14.93 -9.51 -8.98
N TYR A 53 -14.09 -10.36 -8.39
CA TYR A 53 -13.23 -11.27 -9.13
C TYR A 53 -13.09 -12.63 -8.42
N PRO A 54 -12.87 -13.71 -9.19
CA PRO A 54 -12.64 -15.03 -8.62
C PRO A 54 -11.27 -15.11 -7.93
N GLN A 55 -11.20 -15.79 -6.79
CA GLN A 55 -9.97 -16.07 -6.05
C GLN A 55 -9.73 -17.59 -5.96
N PRO A 56 -9.41 -18.28 -7.08
CA PRO A 56 -9.21 -19.73 -7.09
C PRO A 56 -8.12 -20.19 -6.12
N SER A 57 -7.16 -19.33 -5.74
CA SER A 57 -6.16 -19.64 -4.72
C SER A 57 -6.76 -19.93 -3.34
N ARG A 58 -8.01 -19.52 -3.09
CA ARG A 58 -8.78 -19.83 -1.87
C ARG A 58 -9.79 -20.97 -2.06
N GLY A 59 -9.79 -21.61 -3.21
CA GLY A 59 -10.71 -22.69 -3.56
C GLY A 59 -11.86 -22.26 -4.46
N PHE A 60 -12.63 -23.25 -4.92
CA PHE A 60 -13.71 -23.06 -5.87
C PHE A 60 -14.79 -22.11 -5.35
N GLY A 61 -15.20 -21.16 -6.20
CA GLY A 61 -16.26 -20.18 -5.88
C GLY A 61 -15.85 -19.04 -4.96
N ALA A 62 -14.61 -19.03 -4.44
CA ALA A 62 -14.13 -17.91 -3.64
C ALA A 62 -14.02 -16.63 -4.50
N GLN A 63 -14.38 -15.50 -3.90
CA GLN A 63 -14.35 -14.19 -4.54
C GLN A 63 -13.65 -13.15 -3.64
N GLY A 64 -13.17 -12.10 -4.29
CA GLY A 64 -12.78 -10.84 -3.66
C GLY A 64 -13.33 -9.65 -4.42
N SER A 65 -13.08 -8.46 -3.91
CA SER A 65 -13.48 -7.20 -4.55
C SER A 65 -12.28 -6.29 -4.87
N TYR A 66 -12.50 -5.31 -5.72
CA TYR A 66 -11.61 -4.17 -5.88
C TYR A 66 -12.43 -2.94 -6.31
N LEU A 67 -11.86 -1.75 -6.16
CA LEU A 67 -12.34 -0.55 -6.86
C LEU A 67 -11.43 -0.25 -8.03
N VAL A 68 -11.97 0.34 -9.09
CA VAL A 68 -11.19 0.77 -10.25
C VAL A 68 -11.60 2.16 -10.71
N ARG A 69 -10.60 2.97 -11.04
CA ARG A 69 -10.75 4.21 -11.80
C ARG A 69 -10.03 4.07 -13.13
N PHE A 70 -10.72 4.42 -14.21
CA PHE A 70 -10.19 4.40 -15.56
C PHE A 70 -9.57 5.75 -15.94
N PRO A 71 -8.56 5.77 -16.83
CA PRO A 71 -8.01 7.01 -17.34
C PRO A 71 -8.99 7.73 -18.27
N PRO A 72 -8.81 9.05 -18.50
CA PRO A 72 -9.64 9.82 -19.42
C PRO A 72 -9.61 9.25 -20.84
N GLY A 73 -10.80 9.07 -21.42
CA GLY A 73 -10.99 8.51 -22.76
C GLY A 73 -10.91 6.98 -22.83
N TYR A 74 -11.02 6.27 -21.71
CA TYR A 74 -11.02 4.81 -21.69
C TYR A 74 -12.19 4.19 -22.47
N ASP A 75 -13.35 4.83 -22.53
CA ASP A 75 -14.51 4.30 -23.27
C ASP A 75 -14.47 4.65 -24.77
N ALA A 76 -13.42 5.33 -25.24
CA ALA A 76 -13.26 5.57 -26.66
C ALA A 76 -12.95 4.26 -27.41
N GLU A 77 -13.50 4.14 -28.62
CA GLU A 77 -13.26 3.02 -29.53
C GLU A 77 -11.80 2.99 -30.02
N THR A 78 -10.90 2.46 -29.20
CA THR A 78 -9.47 2.38 -29.47
C THR A 78 -8.88 1.03 -29.03
N THR A 79 -7.74 0.67 -29.60
CA THR A 79 -6.96 -0.52 -29.20
C THR A 79 -5.88 -0.20 -28.16
N GLU A 80 -5.85 1.04 -27.65
CA GLU A 80 -4.86 1.49 -26.67
C GLU A 80 -4.89 0.60 -25.41
N ARG A 81 -3.71 0.27 -24.89
CA ARG A 81 -3.54 -0.48 -23.65
C ARG A 81 -2.79 0.36 -22.62
N TYR A 82 -3.23 0.25 -21.38
CA TYR A 82 -2.77 1.10 -20.28
C TYR A 82 -1.92 0.32 -19.28
N PRO A 83 -0.96 0.98 -18.60
CA PRO A 83 -0.41 0.46 -17.36
C PRO A 83 -1.50 0.32 -16.30
N VAL A 84 -1.23 -0.49 -15.29
CA VAL A 84 -2.09 -0.64 -14.13
C VAL A 84 -1.32 -0.26 -12.87
N LEU A 85 -1.88 0.62 -12.05
CA LEU A 85 -1.41 0.92 -10.70
C LEU A 85 -2.31 0.22 -9.70
N TYR A 86 -1.77 -0.79 -9.01
CA TYR A 86 -2.45 -1.46 -7.90
C TYR A 86 -2.17 -0.69 -6.60
N TRP A 87 -3.20 -0.18 -5.95
CA TRP A 87 -3.09 0.58 -4.71
C TRP A 87 -3.52 -0.26 -3.50
N LEU A 88 -2.65 -0.36 -2.51
CA LEU A 88 -2.79 -1.22 -1.33
C LEU A 88 -3.07 -0.40 -0.07
N HIS A 89 -4.17 -0.73 0.62
CA HIS A 89 -4.56 -0.08 1.86
C HIS A 89 -3.66 -0.46 3.06
N GLY A 90 -3.69 0.38 4.08
CA GLY A 90 -3.05 0.15 5.37
C GLY A 90 -3.79 -0.86 6.24
N GLY A 91 -3.17 -1.19 7.37
CA GLY A 91 -3.74 -2.13 8.33
C GLY A 91 -5.02 -1.58 8.95
N MET A 92 -5.94 -2.47 9.33
CA MET A 92 -7.27 -2.17 9.87
C MET A 92 -8.19 -1.40 8.91
N SER A 93 -7.81 -1.28 7.64
CA SER A 93 -8.56 -0.57 6.61
C SER A 93 -9.04 -1.51 5.50
N ASN A 94 -9.58 -0.94 4.42
CA ASN A 94 -10.07 -1.64 3.23
C ASN A 94 -9.82 -0.79 1.96
N GLN A 95 -10.24 -1.29 0.81
CA GLN A 95 -10.08 -0.64 -0.50
C GLN A 95 -10.57 0.82 -0.56
N THR A 96 -11.53 1.24 0.27
CA THR A 96 -12.05 2.63 0.26
C THR A 96 -11.06 3.64 0.85
N GLN A 97 -10.01 3.18 1.55
CA GLN A 97 -8.90 4.08 1.91
C GLN A 97 -8.21 4.66 0.68
N ALA A 98 -8.29 3.99 -0.47
CA ALA A 98 -7.69 4.47 -1.70
C ALA A 98 -8.48 5.59 -2.37
N LEU A 99 -9.66 6.00 -1.87
CA LEU A 99 -10.50 6.99 -2.55
C LEU A 99 -9.76 8.31 -2.80
N GLY A 100 -8.97 8.79 -1.83
CA GLY A 100 -8.13 9.98 -2.00
C GLY A 100 -7.04 9.79 -3.06
N ALA A 101 -6.38 8.63 -3.08
CA ALA A 101 -5.39 8.29 -4.11
C ALA A 101 -6.01 8.14 -5.52
N LEU A 102 -7.16 7.49 -5.63
CA LEU A 102 -7.93 7.37 -6.87
C LEU A 102 -8.32 8.75 -7.39
N GLU A 103 -8.74 9.66 -6.50
CA GLU A 103 -9.08 11.03 -6.86
C GLU A 103 -7.87 11.83 -7.32
N PHE A 104 -6.81 11.83 -6.51
CA PHE A 104 -5.56 12.51 -6.79
C PHE A 104 -4.97 12.08 -8.14
N TYR A 105 -4.80 10.79 -8.37
CA TYR A 105 -4.17 10.30 -9.59
C TYR A 105 -5.02 10.53 -10.83
N GLY A 106 -6.34 10.38 -10.73
CA GLY A 106 -7.17 10.63 -11.89
C GLY A 106 -7.29 12.10 -12.24
N ALA A 107 -7.37 13.00 -11.27
CA ALA A 107 -7.25 14.44 -11.55
C ALA A 107 -5.92 14.78 -12.24
N LYS A 108 -4.82 14.10 -11.86
CA LYS A 108 -3.51 14.24 -12.50
C LYS A 108 -3.43 13.59 -13.89
N MET A 109 -4.26 12.61 -14.19
CA MET A 109 -4.40 12.10 -15.55
C MET A 109 -5.23 13.06 -16.41
N ASP A 110 -6.25 13.70 -15.84
CA ASP A 110 -7.12 14.66 -16.51
C ASP A 110 -6.36 15.95 -16.90
N ASP A 111 -5.45 16.43 -16.04
CA ASP A 111 -4.59 17.59 -16.32
C ASP A 111 -3.29 17.27 -17.10
N GLY A 112 -3.01 15.98 -17.34
CA GLY A 112 -1.85 15.49 -18.08
C GLY A 112 -0.54 15.39 -17.28
N ALA A 113 -0.54 15.68 -15.97
CA ALA A 113 0.64 15.55 -15.11
C ALA A 113 0.99 14.09 -14.77
N MET A 114 0.10 13.14 -15.01
CA MET A 114 0.30 11.70 -14.88
C MET A 114 -0.10 10.98 -16.18
N PRO A 115 0.68 9.98 -16.64
CA PRO A 115 0.29 9.17 -17.79
C PRO A 115 -1.02 8.42 -17.54
N LYS A 116 -1.83 8.27 -18.61
CA LYS A 116 -3.06 7.46 -18.59
C LYS A 116 -2.79 6.05 -18.05
N THR A 117 -3.44 5.72 -16.94
CA THR A 117 -3.20 4.53 -16.13
C THR A 117 -4.53 4.03 -15.57
N ILE A 118 -4.75 2.72 -15.54
CA ILE A 118 -5.88 2.13 -14.80
C ILE A 118 -5.44 2.03 -13.34
N VAL A 119 -6.20 2.59 -12.41
CA VAL A 119 -5.87 2.51 -10.98
C VAL A 119 -6.83 1.54 -10.30
N VAL A 120 -6.29 0.49 -9.69
CA VAL A 120 -7.04 -0.57 -9.02
C VAL A 120 -6.78 -0.50 -7.52
N ALA A 121 -7.77 -0.11 -6.72
CA ALA A 121 -7.69 -0.18 -5.27
C ALA A 121 -8.02 -1.59 -4.80
N VAL A 122 -7.04 -2.27 -4.23
CA VAL A 122 -7.12 -3.69 -3.92
C VAL A 122 -7.81 -3.91 -2.59
N GLN A 123 -8.87 -4.73 -2.54
CA GLN A 123 -9.35 -5.27 -1.27
C GLN A 123 -8.46 -6.45 -0.85
N ALA A 124 -7.82 -6.30 0.31
CA ALA A 124 -7.19 -7.39 1.02
C ALA A 124 -7.76 -7.50 2.44
N LEU A 125 -7.30 -8.48 3.22
CA LEU A 125 -7.75 -8.60 4.60
C LEU A 125 -7.20 -7.44 5.45
N PRO A 126 -8.04 -6.76 6.26
CA PRO A 126 -7.64 -5.60 7.07
C PRO A 126 -6.51 -5.90 8.07
N VAL A 127 -6.47 -7.13 8.59
CA VAL A 127 -5.31 -7.74 9.25
C VAL A 127 -4.84 -8.83 8.29
N GLY A 128 -3.55 -9.04 8.02
CA GLY A 128 -3.12 -10.04 7.02
C GLY A 128 -1.82 -9.81 6.26
N TRP A 129 -1.30 -8.58 6.27
CA TRP A 129 0.07 -8.27 5.86
C TRP A 129 0.48 -8.71 4.44
N TYR A 130 -0.38 -8.59 3.42
CA TYR A 130 -0.04 -8.79 1.97
C TYR A 130 0.95 -9.93 1.62
N ALA A 131 0.99 -10.94 2.48
CA ALA A 131 1.91 -12.06 2.49
C ALA A 131 1.05 -13.31 2.67
N ASN A 132 1.55 -14.45 2.21
CA ASN A 132 0.89 -15.70 2.55
C ASN A 132 1.06 -15.95 4.06
N SER A 133 0.00 -16.39 4.73
CA SER A 133 0.11 -16.75 6.15
C SER A 133 0.95 -18.01 6.34
N ARG A 134 1.62 -18.12 7.49
CA ARG A 134 2.54 -19.24 7.79
C ARG A 134 1.86 -20.61 7.74
N ASP A 135 0.59 -20.67 8.13
CA ASP A 135 -0.23 -21.89 8.07
C ASP A 135 -0.84 -22.16 6.68
N GLY A 136 -0.62 -21.26 5.71
CA GLY A 136 -1.14 -21.34 4.35
C GLY A 136 -2.63 -21.03 4.20
N SER A 137 -3.36 -20.72 5.29
CA SER A 137 -4.80 -20.50 5.24
C SER A 137 -5.21 -19.21 4.52
N ARG A 138 -4.26 -18.27 4.38
CA ARG A 138 -4.49 -16.95 3.78
C ARG A 138 -3.43 -16.66 2.72
N PRO A 139 -3.65 -17.08 1.46
CA PRO A 139 -2.67 -16.92 0.39
C PRO A 139 -2.73 -15.50 -0.23
N ILE A 140 -2.64 -14.44 0.59
CA ILE A 140 -2.88 -13.05 0.14
C ILE A 140 -1.89 -12.62 -0.93
N ALA A 141 -0.61 -12.95 -0.78
CA ALA A 141 0.39 -12.59 -1.78
C ALA A 141 0.13 -13.29 -3.12
N THR A 142 -0.24 -14.57 -3.08
CA THR A 142 -0.61 -15.33 -4.28
C THR A 142 -1.86 -14.75 -4.94
N ILE A 143 -2.89 -14.39 -4.17
CA ILE A 143 -4.11 -13.75 -4.69
C ILE A 143 -3.76 -12.44 -5.42
N CYS A 144 -2.95 -11.58 -4.80
CA CYS A 144 -2.56 -10.30 -5.40
C CYS A 144 -1.73 -10.50 -6.68
N ALA A 145 -0.75 -11.40 -6.67
CA ALA A 145 0.18 -11.59 -7.78
C ALA A 145 -0.37 -12.45 -8.94
N SER A 146 -1.41 -13.26 -8.69
CA SER A 146 -1.96 -14.19 -9.67
C SER A 146 -3.45 -13.94 -9.94
N ASP A 147 -4.31 -14.21 -8.96
CA ASP A 147 -5.77 -14.18 -9.14
C ASP A 147 -6.25 -12.79 -9.59
N LEU A 148 -5.85 -11.74 -8.86
CA LEU A 148 -6.27 -10.37 -9.13
C LEU A 148 -5.70 -9.86 -10.46
N VAL A 149 -4.40 -10.03 -10.69
CA VAL A 149 -3.74 -9.58 -11.94
C VAL A 149 -4.39 -10.25 -13.14
N SER A 150 -4.66 -11.55 -13.06
CA SER A 150 -5.31 -12.30 -14.15
C SER A 150 -6.72 -11.79 -14.43
N ALA A 151 -7.50 -11.49 -13.38
CA ALA A 151 -8.85 -10.96 -13.53
C ALA A 151 -8.85 -9.55 -14.15
N VAL A 152 -7.96 -8.67 -13.69
CA VAL A 152 -7.80 -7.30 -14.23
C VAL A 152 -7.34 -7.34 -15.68
N ASP A 153 -6.34 -8.16 -16.02
CA ASP A 153 -5.83 -8.30 -17.38
C ASP A 153 -6.87 -8.91 -18.34
N ALA A 154 -7.74 -9.80 -17.85
CA ALA A 154 -8.81 -10.40 -18.64
C ALA A 154 -9.96 -9.43 -18.92
N ARG A 155 -10.26 -8.54 -17.95
CA ARG A 155 -11.41 -7.62 -18.02
C ARG A 155 -11.09 -6.30 -18.73
N TYR A 156 -9.84 -5.84 -18.66
CA TYR A 156 -9.45 -4.50 -19.11
C TYR A 156 -8.34 -4.48 -20.15
N ARG A 157 -8.25 -3.37 -20.90
CA ARG A 157 -7.18 -3.10 -21.87
C ARG A 157 -5.85 -2.75 -21.17
N THR A 158 -5.22 -3.75 -20.58
CA THR A 158 -3.93 -3.60 -19.88
C THR A 158 -2.74 -3.94 -20.78
N VAL A 159 -1.57 -3.37 -20.46
CA VAL A 159 -0.27 -3.85 -20.93
C VAL A 159 0.20 -4.95 -19.99
N ARG A 160 0.24 -6.20 -20.47
CA ARG A 160 0.43 -7.41 -19.64
C ARG A 160 1.91 -7.73 -19.36
N HIS A 161 2.68 -6.71 -18.98
CA HIS A 161 4.11 -6.83 -18.71
C HIS A 161 4.48 -6.21 -17.36
N ALA A 162 5.50 -6.75 -16.68
CA ALA A 162 5.89 -6.29 -15.33
C ALA A 162 6.20 -4.79 -15.27
N SER A 163 6.86 -4.24 -16.30
CA SER A 163 7.15 -2.81 -16.41
C SER A 163 5.91 -1.91 -16.43
N ALA A 164 4.74 -2.45 -16.76
CA ALA A 164 3.47 -1.75 -16.82
C ALA A 164 2.50 -2.14 -15.69
N ARG A 165 2.93 -3.01 -14.76
CA ARG A 165 2.20 -3.31 -13.53
C ARG A 165 2.93 -2.65 -12.37
N TRP A 166 2.37 -1.52 -11.94
CA TRP A 166 2.88 -0.69 -10.87
C TRP A 166 2.12 -1.01 -9.59
N ILE A 167 2.77 -0.87 -8.45
CA ILE A 167 2.15 -1.09 -7.15
C ILE A 167 2.52 0.03 -6.20
N GLU A 168 1.53 0.54 -5.50
CA GLU A 168 1.68 1.54 -4.46
C GLU A 168 0.91 1.11 -3.22
N GLY A 169 1.37 1.48 -2.04
CA GLY A 169 0.58 1.25 -0.84
C GLY A 169 1.03 2.03 0.36
N PHE A 170 0.12 2.14 1.33
CA PHE A 170 0.33 2.89 2.56
C PHE A 170 0.47 1.98 3.77
N SER A 171 1.43 2.22 4.66
CA SER A 171 1.56 1.50 5.95
C SER A 171 1.75 0.00 5.74
N MET A 172 0.79 -0.85 6.15
CA MET A 172 0.74 -2.27 5.78
C MET A 172 0.79 -2.49 4.26
N GLY A 173 0.14 -1.62 3.47
CA GLY A 173 0.22 -1.62 2.02
C GLY A 173 1.59 -1.18 1.49
N GLY A 174 2.32 -0.32 2.22
CA GLY A 174 3.70 0.03 1.87
C GLY A 174 4.65 -1.16 2.07
N TYR A 175 4.47 -1.92 3.15
CA TYR A 175 5.08 -3.24 3.32
C TYR A 175 4.69 -4.17 2.16
N GLY A 176 3.40 -4.27 1.85
CA GLY A 176 2.87 -5.13 0.79
C GLY A 176 3.45 -4.83 -0.58
N THR A 177 3.60 -3.55 -0.92
CA THR A 177 4.23 -3.08 -2.15
C THR A 177 5.64 -3.65 -2.30
N LEU A 178 6.47 -3.55 -1.27
CA LEU A 178 7.84 -4.09 -1.33
C LEU A 178 7.86 -5.61 -1.27
N HIS A 179 7.05 -6.24 -0.40
CA HIS A 179 6.96 -7.69 -0.29
C HIS A 179 6.56 -8.35 -1.62
N LEU A 180 5.47 -7.86 -2.24
CA LEU A 180 4.98 -8.36 -3.52
C LEU A 180 5.96 -8.07 -4.65
N GLY A 181 6.49 -6.85 -4.72
CA GLY A 181 7.47 -6.47 -5.74
C GLY A 181 8.75 -7.29 -5.69
N PHE A 182 9.24 -7.61 -4.49
CA PHE A 182 10.47 -8.41 -4.33
C PHE A 182 10.23 -9.90 -4.48
N SER A 183 9.04 -10.40 -4.18
CA SER A 183 8.68 -11.81 -4.32
C SER A 183 8.27 -12.18 -5.75
N TYR A 184 7.63 -11.25 -6.47
CA TYR A 184 7.07 -11.44 -7.80
C TYR A 184 7.55 -10.37 -8.81
N PRO A 185 8.87 -10.22 -9.04
CA PRO A 185 9.41 -9.21 -9.95
C PRO A 185 9.00 -9.40 -11.41
N GLN A 186 8.61 -10.62 -11.79
CA GLN A 186 8.02 -10.92 -13.10
C GLN A 186 6.57 -10.42 -13.24
N VAL A 187 5.93 -10.04 -12.13
CA VAL A 187 4.57 -9.51 -12.10
C VAL A 187 4.59 -8.00 -11.93
N PHE A 188 5.34 -7.47 -10.97
CA PHE A 188 5.37 -6.04 -10.62
C PHE A 188 6.75 -5.42 -10.86
N GLY A 189 6.82 -4.35 -11.65
CA GLY A 189 8.09 -3.73 -12.07
C GLY A 189 8.40 -2.37 -11.44
N VAL A 190 7.40 -1.68 -10.88
CA VAL A 190 7.56 -0.32 -10.33
C VAL A 190 6.85 -0.24 -8.98
N LEU A 191 7.59 0.11 -7.93
CA LEU A 191 7.14 0.01 -6.55
C LEU A 191 7.14 1.40 -5.88
N SER A 192 6.03 1.78 -5.25
CA SER A 192 5.90 3.00 -4.45
C SER A 192 5.44 2.66 -3.03
N SER A 193 6.35 2.68 -2.06
CA SER A 193 5.99 2.42 -0.66
C SER A 193 5.80 3.74 0.08
N ILE A 194 4.58 4.01 0.55
CA ILE A 194 4.24 5.19 1.36
C ILE A 194 4.14 4.77 2.84
N ALA A 195 4.94 5.41 3.69
CA ALA A 195 5.01 5.15 5.13
C ALA A 195 5.03 3.65 5.47
N GLY A 196 5.86 2.86 4.77
CA GLY A 196 5.81 1.40 4.85
C GLY A 196 6.09 0.85 6.25
N ALA A 197 5.26 -0.10 6.71
CA ALA A 197 5.42 -0.77 8.00
C ALA A 197 6.58 -1.79 7.95
N LEU A 198 7.81 -1.30 8.09
CA LEU A 198 9.05 -2.06 7.85
C LEU A 198 9.84 -2.32 9.15
N LEU A 199 9.14 -2.47 10.28
CA LEU A 199 9.81 -2.68 11.57
C LEU A 199 10.66 -3.96 11.50
N PRO A 200 11.93 -3.91 11.93
CA PRO A 200 12.87 -5.02 11.72
C PRO A 200 12.55 -6.26 12.54
N ARG A 201 11.72 -6.16 13.58
CA ARG A 201 11.36 -7.27 14.46
C ARG A 201 9.87 -7.38 14.67
N LEU A 202 9.39 -8.62 14.75
CA LEU A 202 7.98 -8.95 14.94
C LEU A 202 7.44 -8.41 16.29
N ASP A 203 8.28 -8.38 17.33
CA ASP A 203 7.90 -7.89 18.66
C ASP A 203 7.66 -6.36 18.72
N GLN A 204 8.03 -5.63 17.68
CA GLN A 204 7.77 -4.20 17.54
C GLN A 204 6.43 -3.92 16.83
N GLU A 205 5.86 -4.93 16.17
CA GLU A 205 4.55 -4.85 15.55
C GLU A 205 3.43 -5.13 16.58
N PRO A 206 2.24 -4.52 16.44
CA PRO A 206 1.10 -4.85 17.27
C PRO A 206 0.67 -6.31 17.02
N ALA A 207 0.78 -7.15 18.04
CA ALA A 207 0.58 -8.60 17.96
C ALA A 207 -0.74 -8.98 17.26
N GLU A 208 -1.81 -8.25 17.55
CA GLU A 208 -3.15 -8.46 16.98
C GLU A 208 -3.24 -8.23 15.47
N ARG A 209 -2.25 -7.54 14.88
CA ARG A 209 -2.18 -7.28 13.43
C ARG A 209 -1.34 -8.32 12.71
N VAL A 210 -0.41 -8.98 13.40
CA VAL A 210 0.61 -9.86 12.83
C VAL A 210 0.38 -11.34 13.12
N ASP A 211 -0.34 -11.68 14.20
CA ASP A 211 -0.50 -13.06 14.67
C ASP A 211 -1.12 -13.99 13.61
N ASP A 212 -2.14 -13.52 12.88
CA ASP A 212 -2.81 -14.35 11.87
C ASP A 212 -2.02 -14.55 10.56
N THR A 213 -0.90 -13.82 10.39
CA THR A 213 0.01 -14.00 9.24
C THR A 213 1.26 -14.75 9.66
N PHE A 214 1.91 -14.29 10.73
CA PHE A 214 3.25 -14.77 11.10
C PHE A 214 3.24 -15.80 12.23
N PHE A 215 2.11 -15.96 12.94
CA PHE A 215 1.95 -16.96 14.02
C PHE A 215 3.07 -16.89 15.07
N LYS A 216 3.44 -15.65 15.48
CA LYS A 216 4.50 -15.36 16.46
C LYS A 216 5.90 -15.88 16.06
N SER A 217 6.09 -16.25 14.80
CA SER A 217 7.37 -16.76 14.30
C SER A 217 8.21 -15.60 13.75
N GLN A 218 9.20 -15.16 14.52
CA GLN A 218 10.19 -14.19 14.05
C GLN A 218 10.91 -14.70 12.79
N GLU A 219 11.26 -15.98 12.74
CA GLU A 219 11.87 -16.61 11.57
C GLU A 219 11.01 -16.45 10.31
N TYR A 220 9.70 -16.68 10.41
CA TYR A 220 8.81 -16.52 9.26
C TYR A 220 8.58 -15.04 8.89
N TYR A 221 8.54 -14.15 9.89
CA TYR A 221 8.53 -12.72 9.66
C TYR A 221 9.77 -12.29 8.87
N ASP A 222 10.96 -12.75 9.26
CA ASP A 222 12.22 -12.48 8.58
C ASP A 222 12.21 -13.01 7.14
N GLN A 223 11.66 -14.20 6.90
CA GLN A 223 11.51 -14.75 5.53
C GLN A 223 10.63 -13.87 4.64
N CYS A 224 9.61 -13.22 5.21
CA CYS A 224 8.68 -12.37 4.48
C CYS A 224 9.13 -10.90 4.44
N HIS A 225 10.05 -10.48 5.30
CA HIS A 225 10.41 -9.08 5.46
C HIS A 225 11.06 -8.52 4.19
N PRO A 226 10.62 -7.35 3.68
CA PRO A 226 11.14 -6.78 2.44
C PRO A 226 12.65 -6.62 2.36
N SER A 227 13.34 -6.30 3.46
CA SER A 227 14.81 -6.20 3.45
C SER A 227 15.48 -7.54 3.13
N ASN A 228 14.97 -8.64 3.67
CA ASN A 228 15.53 -9.97 3.46
C ASN A 228 15.15 -10.51 2.07
N LEU A 229 13.91 -10.27 1.62
CA LEU A 229 13.47 -10.60 0.27
C LEU A 229 14.28 -9.86 -0.79
N LEU A 230 14.59 -8.58 -0.56
CA LEU A 230 15.43 -7.79 -1.46
C LEU A 230 16.81 -8.44 -1.62
N VAL A 231 17.47 -8.77 -0.51
CA VAL A 231 18.80 -9.41 -0.54
C VAL A 231 18.72 -10.77 -1.23
N ALA A 232 17.76 -11.62 -0.84
CA ALA A 232 17.59 -12.97 -1.38
C ALA A 232 17.26 -12.97 -2.89
N ASN A 233 16.53 -11.96 -3.36
CA ASN A 233 15.97 -11.92 -4.72
C ASN A 233 16.67 -10.91 -5.63
N ARG A 234 17.75 -10.26 -5.17
CA ARG A 234 18.39 -9.13 -5.87
C ARG A 234 18.69 -9.41 -7.34
N ALA A 235 19.18 -10.60 -7.68
CA ALA A 235 19.51 -10.99 -9.05
C ALA A 235 18.29 -10.99 -9.99
N ARG A 236 17.08 -11.23 -9.45
CA ARG A 236 15.81 -11.26 -10.20
C ARG A 236 15.16 -9.88 -10.32
N LEU A 237 15.63 -8.89 -9.57
CA LEU A 237 15.05 -7.55 -9.50
C LEU A 237 15.57 -6.57 -10.56
N GLY A 238 16.33 -7.07 -11.55
CA GLY A 238 16.95 -6.36 -12.67
C GLY A 238 16.56 -4.88 -12.85
N ALA A 239 15.47 -4.62 -13.59
CA ALA A 239 15.01 -3.28 -13.97
C ALA A 239 13.98 -2.67 -13.01
N THR A 240 13.66 -3.34 -11.90
CA THR A 240 12.67 -2.86 -10.94
C THR A 240 13.11 -1.52 -10.35
N VAL A 241 12.18 -0.58 -10.25
CA VAL A 241 12.41 0.76 -9.68
C VAL A 241 11.56 0.94 -8.44
N VAL A 242 12.13 1.56 -7.41
CA VAL A 242 11.44 1.77 -6.14
C VAL A 242 11.45 3.25 -5.73
N ARG A 243 10.33 3.76 -5.22
CA ARG A 243 10.32 4.95 -4.37
C ARG A 243 9.85 4.61 -2.97
N LEU A 244 10.48 5.24 -1.98
CA LEU A 244 10.12 5.18 -0.57
C LEU A 244 9.68 6.58 -0.14
N LEU A 245 8.45 6.74 0.33
CA LEU A 245 7.91 8.00 0.80
C LEU A 245 7.62 7.89 2.30
N SER A 246 7.98 8.89 3.09
CA SER A 246 7.69 8.94 4.54
C SER A 246 7.33 10.35 4.98
N GLY A 247 6.60 10.46 6.09
CA GLY A 247 6.44 11.71 6.83
C GLY A 247 7.51 11.78 7.93
N ALA A 248 8.18 12.92 8.09
CA ALA A 248 9.26 13.10 9.06
C ALA A 248 8.79 12.91 10.51
N ASP A 249 7.52 13.19 10.80
CA ASP A 249 6.94 13.13 12.14
C ASP A 249 6.39 11.73 12.48
N ASP A 250 6.43 10.77 11.54
CA ASP A 250 6.12 9.36 11.81
C ASP A 250 7.23 8.71 12.64
N GLY A 251 7.21 9.02 13.94
CA GLY A 251 8.20 8.53 14.91
C GLY A 251 8.22 7.03 15.10
N ARG A 252 7.31 6.28 14.46
CA ARG A 252 7.27 4.82 14.50
C ARG A 252 7.99 4.20 13.30
N LEU A 253 7.79 4.71 12.08
CA LEU A 253 8.23 4.02 10.86
C LEU A 253 9.38 4.70 10.12
N THR A 254 9.63 6.00 10.34
CA THR A 254 10.63 6.75 9.57
C THR A 254 12.03 6.12 9.63
N GLU A 255 12.49 5.69 10.81
CA GLU A 255 13.78 5.02 10.96
C GLU A 255 13.83 3.67 10.22
N ALA A 256 12.72 2.93 10.22
CA ALA A 256 12.61 1.65 9.51
C ALA A 256 12.65 1.83 7.98
N ILE A 257 12.02 2.89 7.47
CA ILE A 257 12.03 3.23 6.04
C ILE A 257 13.44 3.68 5.62
N ALA A 258 14.13 4.48 6.44
CA ALA A 258 15.51 4.89 6.19
C ALA A 258 16.48 3.69 6.19
N ARG A 259 16.28 2.72 7.09
CA ARG A 259 17.03 1.44 7.05
C ARG A 259 16.77 0.68 5.75
N MET A 260 15.54 0.63 5.27
CA MET A 260 15.23 -0.02 4.00
C MET A 260 15.95 0.65 2.81
N ALA A 261 16.01 1.98 2.76
CA ALA A 261 16.81 2.72 1.77
C ALA A 261 18.29 2.34 1.85
N THR A 262 18.85 2.26 3.07
CA THR A 262 20.23 1.83 3.29
C THR A 262 20.50 0.41 2.75
N VAL A 263 19.57 -0.54 2.96
CA VAL A 263 19.69 -1.89 2.39
C VAL A 263 19.64 -1.85 0.86
N MET A 264 18.79 -1.01 0.27
CA MET A 264 18.74 -0.81 -1.19
C MET A 264 20.06 -0.29 -1.74
N ASP A 265 20.69 0.68 -1.08
CA ASP A 265 22.02 1.19 -1.46
C ASP A 265 23.07 0.07 -1.41
N GLN A 266 23.10 -0.70 -0.34
CA GLN A 266 24.09 -1.77 -0.13
C GLN A 266 24.04 -2.85 -1.23
N VAL A 267 22.85 -3.14 -1.77
CA VAL A 267 22.68 -4.12 -2.85
C VAL A 267 22.60 -3.48 -4.25
N GLY A 268 22.87 -2.17 -4.36
CA GLY A 268 22.83 -1.42 -5.61
C GLY A 268 21.46 -1.46 -6.29
N MET A 269 20.38 -1.39 -5.52
CA MET A 269 19.01 -1.30 -6.03
C MET A 269 18.67 0.14 -6.40
N ARG A 270 18.20 0.37 -7.63
CA ARG A 270 17.75 1.70 -8.05
C ARG A 270 16.52 2.11 -7.24
N HIS A 271 16.66 3.16 -6.46
CA HIS A 271 15.56 3.69 -5.68
C HIS A 271 15.68 5.20 -5.44
N ARG A 272 14.61 5.80 -4.90
CA ARG A 272 14.61 7.16 -4.37
C ARG A 272 13.79 7.19 -3.07
N ALA A 273 14.35 7.75 -2.02
CA ALA A 273 13.65 8.02 -0.77
C ALA A 273 13.30 9.51 -0.68
N VAL A 274 12.09 9.83 -0.22
CA VAL A 274 11.65 11.20 0.07
C VAL A 274 10.97 11.21 1.44
N GLU A 275 11.49 12.07 2.31
CA GLU A 275 10.93 12.34 3.62
C GLU A 275 10.29 13.74 3.59
N VAL A 276 8.98 13.79 3.84
CA VAL A 276 8.17 15.00 3.84
C VAL A 276 8.12 15.58 5.25
N GLN A 277 8.58 16.82 5.40
CA GLN A 277 8.64 17.50 6.70
C GLN A 277 7.23 17.89 7.21
N ASP A 278 7.08 18.00 8.53
CA ASP A 278 5.84 18.42 9.21
C ASP A 278 4.62 17.53 8.89
N VAL A 279 4.86 16.27 8.54
CA VAL A 279 3.84 15.28 8.18
C VAL A 279 4.07 13.99 8.98
N ASP A 280 3.01 13.50 9.63
CA ASP A 280 2.99 12.24 10.39
C ASP A 280 2.55 11.08 9.46
N HIS A 281 1.96 10.02 10.01
CA HIS A 281 1.49 8.83 9.31
C HIS A 281 0.19 9.08 8.50
N ASP A 282 0.27 9.94 7.47
CA ASP A 282 -0.85 10.31 6.57
C ASP A 282 -0.42 10.27 5.10
N TYR A 283 -0.99 9.34 4.33
CA TYR A 283 -0.56 9.13 2.95
C TYR A 283 -0.93 10.28 2.00
N GLU A 284 -2.04 10.99 2.25
CA GLU A 284 -2.47 12.10 1.39
C GLU A 284 -1.55 13.29 1.60
N ALA A 285 -1.24 13.62 2.86
CA ALA A 285 -0.29 14.67 3.20
C ALA A 285 1.12 14.34 2.66
N ILE A 286 1.57 13.09 2.74
CA ILE A 286 2.86 12.66 2.18
C ILE A 286 2.86 12.83 0.64
N LEU A 287 1.81 12.40 -0.06
CA LEU A 287 1.72 12.57 -1.52
C LEU A 287 1.70 14.05 -1.92
N LEU A 288 0.93 14.88 -1.23
CA LEU A 288 0.88 16.32 -1.48
C LEU A 288 2.23 16.99 -1.22
N GLY A 289 2.90 16.64 -0.12
CA GLY A 289 4.21 17.17 0.23
C GLY A 289 5.35 16.75 -0.71
N CYS A 290 5.15 15.70 -1.51
CA CYS A 290 6.09 15.34 -2.58
C CYS A 290 6.05 16.32 -3.78
N GLY A 291 5.03 17.18 -3.88
CA GLY A 291 4.87 18.10 -5.01
C GLY A 291 4.86 17.38 -6.36
N GLU A 292 5.59 17.92 -7.34
CA GLU A 292 5.71 17.32 -8.69
C GLU A 292 6.30 15.90 -8.68
N TYR A 293 7.04 15.52 -7.63
CA TYR A 293 7.59 14.17 -7.55
C TYR A 293 6.51 13.09 -7.36
N ALA A 294 5.34 13.46 -6.81
CA ALA A 294 4.22 12.55 -6.64
C ALA A 294 3.78 11.92 -7.98
N THR A 295 3.86 12.67 -9.09
CA THR A 295 3.42 12.22 -10.41
C THR A 295 4.53 12.00 -11.43
N SER A 296 5.63 12.78 -11.38
CA SER A 296 6.75 12.60 -12.32
C SER A 296 7.42 11.22 -12.22
N PHE A 297 7.36 10.57 -11.05
CA PHE A 297 7.75 9.17 -10.88
C PHE A 297 6.99 8.22 -11.83
N TRP A 298 5.68 8.44 -11.99
CA TRP A 298 4.84 7.63 -12.88
C TRP A 298 5.10 7.94 -14.35
N ALA A 299 5.45 9.18 -14.69
CA ALA A 299 5.90 9.53 -16.04
C ALA A 299 7.22 8.82 -16.39
N GLU A 300 8.18 8.76 -15.46
CA GLU A 300 9.41 8.00 -15.63
C GLU A 300 9.12 6.50 -15.78
N ALA A 301 8.23 5.95 -14.94
CA ALA A 301 7.78 4.57 -15.02
C ALA A 301 7.17 4.24 -16.39
N ARG A 302 6.35 5.14 -16.94
CA ARG A 302 5.75 4.99 -18.27
C ARG A 302 6.81 4.93 -19.37
N GLY A 303 7.86 5.74 -19.28
CA GLY A 303 8.99 5.71 -20.23
C GLY A 303 9.77 4.39 -20.23
N ARG A 304 9.59 3.55 -19.21
CA ARG A 304 10.23 2.23 -19.08
C ARG A 304 9.32 1.07 -19.49
N VAL A 305 8.08 1.34 -19.89
CA VAL A 305 7.12 0.30 -20.27
C VAL A 305 7.60 -0.38 -21.55
N VAL A 306 7.83 -1.69 -21.46
CA VAL A 306 8.03 -2.56 -22.62
C VAL A 306 6.67 -2.74 -23.29
N VAL A 307 6.59 -2.34 -24.56
CA VAL A 307 5.45 -2.60 -25.43
C VAL A 307 5.91 -3.66 -26.43
N GLU A 308 5.34 -4.85 -26.33
CA GLU A 308 5.50 -5.93 -27.33
C GLU A 308 4.56 -5.73 -28.52
#